data_AF-A0A1A8K7B7-F1
#
_entry.id   AF-A0A1A8K7B7-F1
#
_cell.length_a   1.000
_cell.length_b   1.000
_cell.length_c   1.000
_cell.angle_alpha   90.00
_cell.angle_beta   90.00
_cell.angle_gamma   90.00
#
_symmetry.space_group_name_H-M   'P 1'
#
loop_
_entity.id
_entity.type
_entity.pdbx_description
1 polymer ?
#
loop_
_entity_poly.entity_id
_entity_poly.type
_entity_poly.pdbx_seq_one_letter_code
_entity_poly.pdbx_strand_id
1 'polypeptide(L)'
;PLLEYTYSGVTRLACSWTPTLEYIRDSVTTATGQTFNFVLINRYKDGQDHMGEHRDDENELDPSCPIASVSLGAARDFVFRHRDARGKHSSRHIEPV
;
A
#
# COMPACT_ATOMS: atom_id res chain seq x y z
N PRO A 1 -17.58 14.15 3.52
CA PRO A 1 -16.37 14.85 3.01
C PRO A 1 -15.64 13.94 2.03
N LEU A 2 -15.03 14.48 0.97
CA LEU A 2 -14.11 13.69 0.14
C LEU A 2 -12.89 13.32 1.00
N LEU A 3 -12.39 12.10 0.86
CA LEU A 3 -11.18 11.67 1.56
C LEU A 3 -9.96 12.34 0.92
N GLU A 4 -8.98 12.69 1.75
CA GLU A 4 -7.71 13.26 1.32
C GLU A 4 -6.58 12.33 1.71
N TYR A 5 -5.54 12.28 0.90
CA TYR A 5 -4.33 11.52 1.17
C TYR A 5 -3.10 12.36 0.86
N THR A 6 -2.15 12.41 1.80
CA THR A 6 -0.91 13.15 1.65
C THR A 6 0.27 12.19 1.60
N TYR A 7 0.97 12.17 0.46
CA TYR A 7 2.18 11.39 0.30
C TYR A 7 3.34 12.26 -0.18
N SER A 8 4.49 12.14 0.49
CA SER A 8 5.69 12.91 0.18
C SER A 8 5.46 14.44 0.08
N GLY A 9 4.55 14.98 0.91
CA GLY A 9 4.20 16.40 0.94
C GLY A 9 3.18 16.83 -0.13
N VAL A 10 2.63 15.91 -0.92
CA VAL A 10 1.60 16.20 -1.91
C VAL A 10 0.26 15.64 -1.44
N THR A 11 -0.68 16.54 -1.14
CA THR A 11 -2.06 16.19 -0.80
C THR A 11 -2.90 16.03 -2.06
N ARG A 12 -3.68 14.93 -2.12
CA ARG A 12 -4.61 14.65 -3.20
C ARG A 12 -5.99 14.34 -2.64
N LEU A 13 -7.01 14.88 -3.31
CA LEU A 13 -8.40 14.52 -3.08
C LEU A 13 -8.71 13.18 -3.76
N ALA A 14 -9.40 12.30 -3.04
CA ALA A 14 -9.91 11.06 -3.58
C ALA A 14 -10.93 11.37 -4.69
N CYS A 15 -10.79 10.67 -5.82
CA CYS A 15 -11.85 10.61 -6.82
C CYS A 15 -12.96 9.64 -6.37
N SER A 16 -14.15 9.79 -6.93
CA SER A 16 -15.22 8.81 -6.76
C SER A 16 -14.79 7.43 -7.27
N TRP A 17 -15.28 6.39 -6.60
CA TRP A 17 -15.07 5.01 -7.05
C TRP A 17 -15.64 4.80 -8.45
N THR A 18 -14.87 4.10 -9.29
CA THR A 18 -15.34 3.61 -10.58
C THR A 18 -15.89 2.19 -10.41
N PRO A 19 -16.78 1.70 -11.30
CA PRO A 19 -17.33 0.36 -11.17
C PRO A 19 -16.27 -0.75 -11.09
N THR A 20 -15.15 -0.60 -11.81
CA THR A 20 -14.02 -1.54 -11.75
C THR A 20 -13.36 -1.55 -10.37
N LEU A 21 -13.16 -0.38 -9.77
CA LEU A 21 -12.55 -0.27 -8.43
C LEU A 21 -13.50 -0.77 -7.35
N GLU A 22 -14.81 -0.54 -7.50
CA GLU A 22 -15.83 -1.12 -6.61
C GLU A 22 -15.80 -2.65 -6.66
N TYR A 23 -15.76 -3.22 -7.87
CA TYR A 23 -15.66 -4.66 -8.04
C TYR A 23 -14.43 -5.26 -7.35
N ILE A 24 -13.26 -4.62 -7.49
CA ILE A 24 -12.02 -5.07 -6.83
C ILE A 24 -12.16 -4.96 -5.31
N ARG A 25 -12.62 -3.81 -4.81
CA ARG A 25 -12.86 -3.58 -3.37
C ARG A 25 -13.78 -4.66 -2.79
N ASP A 26 -14.92 -4.90 -3.43
CA ASP A 26 -15.93 -5.84 -2.95
C ASP A 26 -15.42 -7.29 -3.01
N SER A 27 -14.60 -7.62 -4.00
CA SER A 27 -13.92 -8.93 -4.09
C SER A 27 -12.93 -9.14 -2.95
N VAL A 28 -12.11 -8.13 -2.62
CA VAL A 28 -11.19 -8.19 -1.47
C VAL A 28 -11.97 -8.28 -0.16
N THR A 29 -13.05 -7.51 -0.01
CA THR A 29 -13.90 -7.55 1.17
C THR A 29 -14.54 -8.93 1.35
N THR A 30 -15.03 -9.54 0.27
CA THR A 30 -15.59 -10.89 0.31
C THR A 30 -14.54 -11.93 0.73
N ALA A 31 -13.32 -11.82 0.21
CA ALA A 31 -12.25 -12.78 0.49
C ALA A 31 -11.67 -12.66 1.91
N THR A 32 -11.67 -11.46 2.50
CA THR A 32 -10.94 -11.17 3.76
C THR A 32 -11.85 -10.84 4.93
N GLY A 33 -13.12 -10.51 4.67
CA GLY A 33 -14.04 -9.94 5.67
C GLY A 33 -13.73 -8.49 6.07
N GLN A 34 -12.73 -7.86 5.46
CA GLN A 34 -12.29 -6.49 5.78
C GLN A 34 -12.91 -5.47 4.81
N THR A 35 -13.30 -4.30 5.31
CA THR A 35 -13.87 -3.22 4.49
C THR A 35 -12.86 -2.12 4.24
N PHE A 36 -12.88 -1.53 3.04
CA PHE A 36 -11.96 -0.47 2.63
C PHE A 36 -12.73 0.72 2.08
N ASN A 37 -12.31 1.94 2.43
CA ASN A 37 -12.97 3.18 2.02
C ASN A 37 -12.10 4.05 1.07
N PHE A 38 -10.84 3.68 0.87
CA PHE A 38 -9.87 4.40 0.06
C PHE A 38 -9.01 3.44 -0.76
N VAL A 39 -8.50 3.90 -1.90
CA VAL A 39 -7.53 3.15 -2.72
C VAL A 39 -6.49 4.10 -3.31
N LEU A 40 -5.22 3.72 -3.19
CA LEU A 40 -4.10 4.34 -3.90
C LEU A 40 -3.72 3.45 -5.08
N ILE A 41 -3.59 4.03 -6.28
CA ILE A 41 -3.20 3.30 -7.49
C ILE A 41 -1.78 3.68 -7.89
N ASN A 42 -0.88 2.70 -7.83
CA ASN A 42 0.48 2.83 -8.34
C ASN A 42 0.57 2.15 -9.71
N ARG A 43 1.00 2.91 -10.73
CA ARG A 43 1.20 2.39 -12.09
C ARG A 43 2.68 2.46 -12.46
N TYR A 44 3.31 1.30 -12.55
CA TYR A 44 4.68 1.14 -13.02
C TYR A 44 4.65 0.82 -14.52
N LYS A 45 5.16 1.73 -15.35
CA LYS A 45 5.14 1.60 -16.82
C LYS A 45 6.01 0.42 -17.28
N ASP A 46 7.17 0.25 -16.66
CA ASP A 46 8.16 -0.77 -16.98
C ASP A 46 8.94 -1.16 -15.70
N GLY A 47 10.15 -1.72 -15.85
CA GLY A 47 11.00 -2.14 -14.72
C GLY A 47 11.90 -1.03 -14.17
N GLN A 48 11.88 0.18 -14.75
CA GLN A 48 12.63 1.33 -14.26
C GLN A 48 11.82 2.15 -13.24
N ASP A 49 10.50 2.14 -13.37
CA ASP A 49 9.59 2.69 -12.37
C ASP A 49 9.63 1.83 -11.10
N HIS A 50 9.90 2.46 -9.97
CA HIS A 50 9.97 1.78 -8.68
C HIS A 50 9.47 2.69 -7.56
N MET A 51 9.12 2.06 -6.44
CA MET A 51 8.82 2.76 -5.20
C MET A 51 9.97 2.51 -4.23
N GLY A 52 10.56 3.59 -3.71
CA GLY A 52 11.63 3.49 -2.72
C GLY A 52 11.14 2.83 -1.43
N GLU A 53 12.09 2.44 -0.58
CA GLU A 53 11.78 1.91 0.75
C GLU A 53 10.96 2.94 1.55
N HIS A 54 9.76 2.56 1.97
CA HIS A 54 8.84 3.38 2.74
C HIS A 54 8.05 2.51 3.72
N ARG A 55 7.19 3.17 4.49
CA ARG A 55 6.17 2.54 5.33
C ARG A 55 4.90 3.36 5.18
N ASP A 56 3.78 2.66 5.12
CA ASP A 56 2.46 3.28 5.25
C ASP A 56 2.21 3.49 6.75
N ASP A 57 2.58 4.67 7.26
CA ASP A 57 2.38 5.08 8.65
C ASP A 57 1.77 6.48 8.77
N GLU A 58 0.95 6.84 7.77
CA GLU A 58 0.16 8.05 7.76
C GLU A 58 -0.85 8.07 8.91
N ASN A 59 -0.99 9.23 9.57
CA ASN A 59 -1.85 9.39 10.74
C ASN A 59 -3.34 9.22 10.43
N GLU A 60 -3.73 9.37 9.16
CA GLU A 60 -5.10 9.20 8.70
C GLU A 60 -5.52 7.73 8.56
N LEU A 61 -4.58 6.78 8.65
CA LEU A 61 -4.86 5.35 8.59
C LEU A 61 -5.29 4.83 9.98
N ASP A 62 -6.30 3.97 10.00
CA ASP A 62 -6.67 3.23 11.21
C ASP A 62 -5.62 2.13 11.44
N PRO A 63 -4.83 2.19 12.53
CA PRO A 63 -3.77 1.21 12.78
C PRO A 63 -4.29 -0.19 13.11
N SER A 64 -5.59 -0.34 13.36
CA SER A 64 -6.24 -1.64 13.58
C SER A 64 -6.73 -2.29 12.28
N CYS A 65 -6.81 -1.53 11.18
CA CYS A 65 -7.23 -2.04 9.88
C CYS A 65 -6.00 -2.46 9.05
N PRO A 66 -6.06 -3.61 8.34
CA PRO A 66 -4.99 -4.02 7.45
C PRO A 66 -4.98 -3.18 6.16
N ILE A 67 -3.84 -3.15 5.48
CA ILE A 67 -3.74 -2.67 4.09
C ILE A 67 -3.82 -3.89 3.16
N ALA A 68 -4.68 -3.82 2.16
CA ALA A 68 -4.78 -4.82 1.10
C ALA A 68 -4.09 -4.32 -0.17
N SER A 69 -3.07 -5.04 -0.63
CA SER A 69 -2.37 -4.77 -1.90
C SER A 69 -2.80 -5.76 -2.97
N VAL A 70 -3.35 -5.24 -4.08
CA VAL A 70 -3.75 -6.02 -5.26
C VAL A 70 -2.88 -5.61 -6.44
N SER A 71 -2.17 -6.57 -7.04
CA SER A 71 -1.29 -6.34 -8.19
C SER A 71 -1.86 -6.95 -9.46
N LEU A 72 -1.80 -6.19 -10.56
CA LEU A 72 -2.28 -6.60 -11.88
C LEU A 72 -1.20 -6.33 -12.94
N GLY A 73 -1.09 -7.22 -13.93
CA GLY A 73 -0.13 -7.09 -15.03
C GLY A 73 1.17 -7.87 -14.78
N ALA A 74 2.31 -7.24 -15.06
CA ALA A 74 3.61 -7.92 -14.99
C ALA A 74 4.06 -8.14 -13.54
N ALA A 75 4.65 -9.31 -13.25
CA ALA A 75 5.22 -9.62 -11.95
C ALA A 75 6.34 -8.63 -11.56
N ARG A 76 6.48 -8.38 -10.26
CA ARG A 76 7.47 -7.48 -9.66
C ARG A 76 7.89 -8.04 -8.30
N ASP A 77 9.14 -7.78 -7.93
CA ASP A 77 9.64 -8.10 -6.61
C ASP A 77 9.06 -7.11 -5.59
N PHE A 78 8.50 -7.65 -4.50
CA PHE A 78 8.05 -6.86 -3.34
C PHE A 78 8.95 -7.19 -2.15
N VAL A 79 9.73 -6.22 -1.70
CA VAL A 79 10.81 -6.46 -0.73
C VAL A 79 10.45 -5.86 0.62
N PHE A 80 10.39 -6.70 1.65
CA PHE A 80 10.23 -6.26 3.03
C PHE A 80 11.60 -6.09 3.70
N ARG A 81 11.78 -5.00 4.44
CA ARG A 81 12.93 -4.80 5.33
C ARG A 81 12.47 -4.28 6.68
N HIS A 82 12.82 -5.02 7.73
CA HIS A 82 12.55 -4.61 9.09
C HIS A 82 13.33 -3.34 9.46
N ARG A 83 12.70 -2.42 10.20
CA ARG A 83 13.29 -1.13 10.59
C ARG A 83 14.63 -1.27 11.32
N ASP A 84 14.72 -2.20 12.26
CA ASP A 84 15.92 -2.42 13.07
C ASP A 84 17.05 -3.17 12.32
N ALA A 85 16.79 -3.65 11.11
CA ALA A 85 17.80 -4.26 10.23
C ALA A 85 18.46 -3.24 9.28
N ARG A 86 18.24 -1.93 9.51
CA ARG A 86 18.77 -0.84 8.69
C ARG A 86 20.10 -0.31 9.26
N GLY A 87 21.00 0.12 8.38
CA GLY A 87 22.27 0.76 8.76
C GLY A 87 23.43 -0.20 9.09
N LYS A 88 24.61 0.36 9.41
CA LYS A 88 25.86 -0.39 9.66
C LYS A 88 25.84 -1.28 10.92
N HIS A 89 24.83 -1.13 11.77
CA HIS A 89 24.68 -1.86 13.04
C HIS A 89 23.31 -2.53 13.11
N SER A 90 22.96 -3.35 12.12
CA SER A 90 21.74 -4.18 12.17
C SER A 90 21.79 -5.08 13.39
N SER A 91 20.98 -4.78 14.41
CA SER A 91 21.05 -5.41 15.72
C SER A 91 20.16 -6.65 15.85
N ARG A 92 19.38 -6.97 14.81
CA ARG A 92 18.45 -8.11 14.80
C ARG A 92 18.67 -9.00 13.59
N HIS A 93 18.97 -10.26 13.86
CA HIS A 93 18.76 -11.34 12.91
C HIS A 93 17.26 -11.60 12.82
N ILE A 94 16.72 -11.62 11.61
CA ILE A 94 15.30 -11.89 11.36
C ILE A 94 15.28 -13.10 10.44
N GLU A 95 14.77 -14.20 10.97
CA GLU A 95 14.59 -15.41 10.18
C GLU A 95 13.63 -15.10 9.01
N PRO A 96 13.93 -15.56 7.79
CA PRO A 96 12.99 -15.48 6.68
C PRO A 96 11.67 -16.17 7.06
N VAL A 97 10.55 -15.54 6.68
CA VAL A 97 9.21 -16.16 6.74
C VAL A 97 8.99 -17.01 5.51
#